data_AF-X1I6H1-F1
#
_entry.id   AF-X1I6H1-F1
#
_cell.length_a   1.000
_cell.length_b   1.000
_cell.length_c   1.000
_cell.angle_alpha   90.00
_cell.angle_beta   90.00
_cell.angle_gamma   90.00
#
_symmetry.space_group_name_H-M   'P 1'
#
loop_
_entity.id
_entity.type
_entity.pdbx_description
1 polymer ?
#
loop_
_entity_poly.entity_id
_entity_poly.type
_entity_poly.pdbx_seq_one_letter_code
_entity_poly.pdbx_strand_id
1 'polypeptide(L)' 'GGMARVDVIAKGIVEAYQQMNIPFPVVIRLAGTNLEEGQRILAESGISFIQAKDFYDVANKVVKAAKGVTK' A
#
# COMPACT_ATOMS: atom_id res chain seq x y z
N GLY A 1 -0.22 -1.83 -17.99
CA GLY A 1 -0.84 -2.40 -16.78
C GLY A 1 -2.13 -3.07 -17.17
N GLY A 2 -2.06 -4.35 -17.56
CA GLY A 2 -3.24 -5.17 -17.79
C GLY A 2 -3.66 -5.85 -16.49
N MET A 3 -4.98 -6.02 -16.30
CA MET A 3 -5.63 -6.94 -15.35
C MET A 3 -4.88 -7.20 -14.02
N ALA A 4 -4.30 -6.17 -13.40
CA ALA A 4 -3.54 -6.36 -12.18
C ALA A 4 -4.52 -6.71 -11.06
N ARG A 5 -4.41 -7.96 -10.58
CA ARG A 5 -5.19 -8.52 -9.48
C ARG A 5 -4.69 -7.92 -8.17
N VAL A 6 -5.43 -6.93 -7.67
CA VAL A 6 -5.04 -6.18 -6.47
C VAL A 6 -4.99 -7.10 -5.24
N ASP A 7 -5.82 -8.13 -5.20
CA ASP A 7 -5.82 -9.18 -4.17
C ASP A 7 -4.49 -9.94 -4.07
N VAL A 8 -3.88 -10.31 -5.21
CA VAL A 8 -2.60 -11.03 -5.22
C VAL A 8 -1.46 -10.13 -4.79
N ILE A 9 -1.48 -8.87 -5.25
CA ILE A 9 -0.47 -7.86 -4.86
C ILE A 9 -0.56 -7.60 -3.35
N ALA A 10 -1.77 -7.44 -2.81
CA ALA A 10 -1.99 -7.24 -1.38
C ALA A 10 -1.40 -8.39 -0.56
N LYS A 11 -1.67 -9.66 -0.92
CA LYS A 11 -1.08 -10.82 -0.22
C LYS A 11 0.44 -10.81 -0.25
N GLY A 12 1.04 -10.53 -1.41
CA GLY A 12 2.50 -10.45 -1.52
C GLY A 12 3.12 -9.34 -0.66
N ILE A 13 2.44 -8.19 -0.54
CA ILE A 13 2.86 -7.11 0.36
C ILE A 13 2.78 -7.58 1.82
N VAL A 14 1.71 -8.27 2.21
CA VAL A 14 1.53 -8.78 3.58
C VAL A 14 2.62 -9.78 3.95
N GLU A 15 2.89 -10.75 3.07
CA GLU A 15 3.95 -11.74 3.29
C GLU A 15 5.32 -11.08 3.39
N ALA A 16 5.63 -10.11 2.52
CA ALA A 16 6.88 -9.35 2.58
C ALA A 16 7.02 -8.58 3.90
N TYR A 17 5.94 -7.98 4.39
CA TYR A 17 5.92 -7.27 5.68
C TYR A 17 6.07 -8.19 6.89
N GLN A 18 5.59 -9.43 6.81
CA GLN A 18 5.76 -10.41 7.88
C GLN A 18 7.19 -10.99 7.90
N GLN A 19 7.82 -11.12 6.74
CA GLN A 19 9.19 -11.64 6.62
C GLN A 19 10.26 -10.56 6.86
N MET A 20 9.96 -9.31 6.50
CA MET A 20 10.87 -8.18 6.64
C MET A 20 10.23 -7.14 7.55
N ASN A 21 10.89 -6.81 8.65
CA ASN A 21 10.44 -5.75 9.53
C ASN A 21 10.70 -4.39 8.87
N ILE A 22 9.74 -3.89 8.09
CA ILE A 22 9.86 -2.65 7.31
C ILE A 22 9.73 -1.43 8.26
N PRO A 23 10.80 -0.65 8.49
CA PRO A 23 10.77 0.45 9.45
C PRO A 23 10.29 1.79 8.83
N PHE A 24 9.94 1.80 7.55
CA PHE A 24 9.62 3.02 6.79
C PHE A 24 8.15 3.04 6.33
N PRO A 25 7.55 4.23 6.19
CA PRO A 25 6.16 4.37 5.75
C PRO A 25 5.99 3.90 4.30
N VAL A 26 4.96 3.08 4.05
CA VAL A 26 4.64 2.60 2.70
C VAL A 26 3.38 3.28 2.18
N VAL A 27 3.50 3.91 1.01
CA VAL A 27 2.38 4.55 0.31
C VAL A 27 1.93 3.64 -0.82
N ILE A 28 0.66 3.26 -0.83
CA ILE A 28 0.11 2.31 -1.82
C ILE A 28 -1.01 2.98 -2.60
N ARG A 29 -0.91 2.91 -3.92
CA ARG A 29 -2.03 3.22 -4.82
C ARG A 29 -2.49 1.94 -5.47
N LEU A 30 -3.71 1.54 -5.10
CA LEU A 30 -4.36 0.35 -5.62
C LEU A 30 -5.12 0.74 -6.89
N ALA A 31 -4.83 0.08 -8.00
CA ALA A 31 -5.60 0.21 -9.22
C ALA A 31 -5.58 -1.09 -10.02
N GLY A 32 -6.77 -1.57 -10.34
CA GLY A 32 -6.96 -2.86 -10.98
C GLY A 32 -8.29 -3.48 -10.59
N THR A 33 -8.38 -4.78 -10.75
CA THR A 33 -9.55 -5.58 -10.39
C THR A 33 -9.42 -6.13 -8.97
N ASN A 34 -10.54 -6.45 -8.32
CA ASN A 34 -10.58 -6.94 -6.92
C ASN A 34 -9.99 -5.96 -5.89
N LEU A 35 -10.25 -4.67 -6.08
CA LEU A 35 -9.80 -3.59 -5.21
C LEU A 35 -10.31 -3.76 -3.77
N GLU A 36 -11.56 -4.19 -3.62
CA GLU A 36 -12.22 -4.41 -2.33
C GLU A 36 -11.56 -5.54 -1.53
N GLU A 37 -11.30 -6.68 -2.20
CA GLU A 37 -10.61 -7.82 -1.58
C GLU A 37 -9.18 -7.48 -1.19
N GLY A 38 -8.44 -6.77 -2.05
CA GLY A 38 -7.10 -6.31 -1.73
C GLY A 38 -7.06 -5.35 -0.53
N GLN A 39 -8.05 -4.45 -0.41
CA GLN A 39 -8.18 -3.58 0.77
C GLN A 39 -8.49 -4.37 2.03
N ARG A 40 -9.35 -5.38 1.94
CA ARG A 40 -9.68 -6.24 3.07
C ARG A 40 -8.45 -7.00 3.58
N ILE A 41 -7.67 -7.60 2.69
CA ILE A 41 -6.42 -8.31 3.04
C ILE A 41 -5.44 -7.36 3.74
N LEU A 42 -5.26 -6.15 3.20
CA LEU A 42 -4.37 -5.15 3.81
C LEU A 42 -4.88 -4.67 5.17
N ALA A 43 -6.19 -4.47 5.33
CA ALA A 43 -6.79 -4.09 6.62
C ALA A 43 -6.66 -5.18 7.68
N GLU A 44 -6.89 -6.45 7.31
CA GLU A 44 -6.77 -7.60 8.20
C GLU A 44 -5.31 -7.86 8.60
N SER A 45 -4.33 -7.52 7.74
CA SER A 45 -2.91 -7.70 8.04
C SER A 45 -2.34 -6.76 9.12
N GLY A 46 -3.04 -5.69 9.47
CA GLY A 46 -2.58 -4.72 10.47
C GLY A 46 -1.36 -3.88 10.04
N ILE A 47 -1.02 -3.87 8.75
CA ILE A 47 0.11 -3.10 8.22
C ILE A 47 -0.24 -1.62 8.18
N SER A 48 0.68 -0.77 8.62
CA SER A 48 0.54 0.68 8.48
C SER A 48 0.93 1.11 7.06
N PHE A 49 -0.08 1.40 6.25
CA PHE A 49 0.12 1.93 4.90
C PHE A 49 -0.71 3.19 4.67
N ILE A 50 -0.22 4.05 3.79
CA ILE A 50 -0.90 5.26 3.37
C ILE A 50 -1.56 4.99 2.03
N GLN A 51 -2.89 4.93 2.02
CA GLN A 51 -3.63 4.78 0.77
C GLN A 51 -3.62 6.10 -0.02
N ALA A 52 -3.29 6.01 -1.30
CA ALA A 52 -3.36 7.13 -2.23
C ALA A 52 -4.29 6.82 -3.40
N LYS A 53 -4.99 7.85 -3.89
CA LYS A 53 -6.05 7.70 -4.92
C LYS A 53 -5.50 7.81 -6.35
N ASP A 54 -4.55 8.70 -6.55
CA ASP A 54 -4.06 9.10 -7.86
C ASP A 54 -2.56 9.39 -7.83
N PHE A 55 -1.92 9.46 -9.00
CA PHE A 55 -0.46 9.59 -9.09
C PHE A 55 0.06 10.88 -8.45
N TYR A 56 -0.70 11.97 -8.53
CA TYR A 56 -0.37 13.23 -7.86
C TYR A 56 -0.48 13.10 -6.34
N ASP A 57 -1.55 12.47 -5.83
CA ASP A 57 -1.70 12.20 -4.40
C ASP A 57 -0.59 11.29 -3.87
N VAL A 58 -0.22 10.23 -4.61
CA VAL A 58 0.94 9.36 -4.28
C VAL A 58 2.20 10.18 -4.16
N ALA A 59 2.56 10.98 -5.18
CA ALA A 59 3.78 11.74 -5.19
C ALA A 59 3.88 12.68 -3.98
N ASN A 60 2.79 13.38 -3.66
CA ASN A 60 2.72 14.26 -2.50
C ASN A 60 2.86 13.51 -1.18
N LYS A 61 2.15 12.38 -1.01
CA LYS A 61 2.19 11.56 0.20
C LYS A 61 3.55 10.92 0.42
N VAL A 62 4.18 10.39 -0.62
CA VAL A 62 5.54 9.82 -0.56
C VAL A 62 6.54 10.88 -0.13
N VAL A 63 6.49 12.08 -0.72
CA VAL A 63 7.40 13.18 -0.34
C VAL A 63 7.17 13.62 1.11
N LYS A 64 5.92 13.69 1.57
CA LYS A 64 5.61 14.01 2.98
C LYS A 64 6.10 12.93 3.95
N ALA A 65 5.89 11.66 3.59
CA ALA A 65 6.33 10.51 4.37
C ALA A 65 7.87 10.44 4.46
N ALA A 66 8.57 10.68 3.34
CA ALA A 66 10.03 10.71 3.29
C ALA A 66 10.63 11.88 4.10
N LYS A 67 9.92 13.02 4.19
CA LYS A 67 10.32 14.16 5.02
C LYS A 67 10.09 13.96 6.52
N GLY A 68 9.57 12.80 6.95
CA GLY A 68 9.36 12.49 8.37
C GLY A 68 8.21 13.27 9.02
N VAL A 69 7.27 13.81 8.24
CA VAL A 69 6.15 14.63 8.75
C VAL A 69 4.95 13.77 9.20
N THR A 70 5.19 12.51 9.55
CA THR A 70 4.18 11.65 10.17
C THR A 70 4.51 11.53 11.65
N LYS A 71 3.83 12.37 12.43
CA LYS A 71 3.70 12.25 13.88
C LYS A 71 2.48 11.39 14.19
#